data_AF-A0A1V4QF19-F1
#
_entry.id   AF-A0A1V4QF19-F1
#
_cell.length_a   1.000
_cell.length_b   1.000
_cell.length_c   1.000
_cell.angle_alpha   90.00
_cell.angle_beta   90.00
_cell.angle_gamma   90.00
#
_symmetry.space_group_name_H-M   'P 1'
#
loop_
_entity.id
_entity.type
_entity.pdbx_description
1 polymer ?
#
loop_
_entity_poly.entity_id
_entity_poly.type
_entity_poly.pdbx_seq_one_letter_code
_entity_poly.pdbx_strand_id
1 'polypeptide(L)'
;MVVRDLKKGNKREYSLPKSERLRGKREIDTLFSTGKRFRSGKILFIYLPATEQRAGFFASRKVGGAAKRNRVKRILREAYRMNKTIFKGLRIIFLAQENIEFKEAVEAIKSFPEGR
;
A
#
# COMPACT_ATOMS: atom_id res chain seq x y z
N MET A 1 -11.74 36.87 -11.45
CA MET A 1 -10.63 36.52 -10.54
C MET A 1 -11.22 35.65 -9.42
N VAL A 2 -11.26 34.33 -9.62
CA VAL A 2 -12.02 33.39 -8.76
C VAL A 2 -11.08 32.79 -7.72
N VAL A 3 -11.31 33.11 -6.46
CA VAL A 3 -10.60 32.55 -5.31
C VAL A 3 -11.15 31.16 -4.96
N ARG A 4 -10.38 30.14 -5.36
CA ARG A 4 -10.12 28.86 -4.67
C ARG A 4 -11.25 28.27 -3.80
N ASP A 5 -12.07 27.41 -4.41
CA ASP A 5 -12.80 26.35 -3.72
C ASP A 5 -11.85 25.25 -3.25
N LEU A 6 -11.33 25.38 -2.03
CA LEU A 6 -10.70 24.27 -1.31
C LEU A 6 -11.81 23.28 -0.91
N LYS A 7 -12.03 22.26 -1.76
CA LYS A 7 -12.90 21.11 -1.46
C LYS A 7 -12.50 20.51 -0.10
N LYS A 8 -13.38 20.67 0.90
CA LYS A 8 -13.33 19.94 2.18
C LYS A 8 -13.47 18.45 1.89
N GLY A 9 -12.34 17.74 1.76
CA GLY A 9 -12.31 16.29 1.61
C GLY A 9 -12.96 15.62 2.83
N ASN A 10 -13.90 14.71 2.57
CA ASN A 10 -14.71 14.08 3.61
C ASN A 10 -13.81 13.17 4.48
N LYS A 11 -13.92 13.23 5.81
CA LYS A 11 -13.05 12.50 6.79
C LYS A 11 -13.00 10.96 6.56
N ARG A 12 -13.95 10.41 5.79
CA ARG A 12 -14.07 8.99 5.40
C ARG A 12 -13.22 8.59 4.19
N GLU A 13 -12.89 9.53 3.30
CA GLU A 13 -12.17 9.28 2.04
C GLU A 13 -10.75 8.74 2.27
N TYR A 14 -10.22 9.05 3.44
CA TYR A 14 -8.90 8.69 3.92
C TYR A 14 -8.93 7.55 4.96
N SER A 15 -10.06 6.96 5.31
CA SER A 15 -10.04 5.80 6.20
C SER A 15 -9.60 4.53 5.45
N LEU A 16 -8.89 3.62 6.12
CA LEU A 16 -8.59 2.26 5.62
C LEU A 16 -9.59 1.30 6.28
N PRO A 17 -10.82 1.16 5.74
CA PRO A 17 -11.88 0.35 6.33
C PRO A 17 -11.48 -1.12 6.39
N LYS A 18 -12.18 -1.91 7.22
CA LYS A 18 -11.86 -3.33 7.40
C LYS A 18 -11.95 -4.12 6.08
N SER A 19 -12.84 -3.71 5.17
CA SER A 19 -13.06 -4.28 3.83
C SER A 19 -11.89 -4.08 2.87
N GLU A 20 -11.15 -2.99 3.00
CA GLU A 20 -9.98 -2.69 2.16
C GLU A 20 -8.69 -3.36 2.67
N ARG A 21 -8.76 -4.13 3.76
CA ARG A 21 -7.59 -4.82 4.34
C ARG A 21 -7.58 -6.29 3.96
N LEU A 22 -6.43 -6.76 3.50
CA LEU A 22 -6.16 -8.17 3.30
C LEU A 22 -6.04 -8.87 4.68
N ARG A 23 -6.90 -9.86 4.97
CA ARG A 23 -6.99 -10.52 6.29
C ARG A 23 -6.92 -12.04 6.25
N GLY A 24 -7.32 -12.67 5.15
CA GLY A 24 -7.38 -14.13 5.04
C GLY A 24 -6.00 -14.74 4.77
N LYS A 25 -5.62 -15.76 5.56
CA LYS A 25 -4.38 -16.52 5.32
C LYS A 25 -4.32 -17.07 3.89
N ARG A 26 -5.42 -17.69 3.42
CA ARG A 26 -5.52 -18.21 2.04
C ARG A 26 -5.27 -17.13 0.98
N GLU A 27 -5.87 -15.94 1.14
CA GLU A 27 -5.68 -14.83 0.19
C GLU A 27 -4.23 -14.32 0.17
N ILE A 28 -3.61 -14.23 1.36
CA ILE A 28 -2.20 -13.87 1.51
C ILE A 28 -1.31 -14.91 0.83
N ASP A 29 -1.55 -16.19 1.11
CA ASP A 29 -0.77 -17.30 0.56
C ASP A 29 -0.89 -17.32 -0.97
N THR A 30 -2.10 -17.14 -1.52
CA THR A 30 -2.31 -17.02 -2.98
C THR A 30 -1.51 -15.87 -3.58
N LEU A 31 -1.54 -14.68 -2.97
CA LEU A 31 -0.73 -13.56 -3.47
C LEU A 31 0.75 -13.89 -3.46
N PHE A 32 1.27 -14.48 -2.38
CA PHE A 32 2.68 -14.87 -2.31
C PHE A 32 3.06 -15.95 -3.33
N SER A 33 2.16 -16.89 -3.64
CA SER A 33 2.42 -18.00 -4.57
C SER A 33 2.29 -17.59 -6.03
N THR A 34 1.21 -16.90 -6.42
CA THR A 34 0.86 -16.67 -7.83
C THR A 34 0.85 -15.19 -8.22
N GLY A 35 1.03 -14.27 -7.27
CA GLY A 35 1.01 -12.84 -7.53
C GLY A 35 2.17 -12.37 -8.40
N LYS A 36 1.87 -11.42 -9.28
CA LYS A 36 2.88 -10.64 -10.01
C LYS A 36 3.73 -9.87 -9.01
N ARG A 37 5.01 -9.71 -9.33
CA ARG A 37 5.98 -9.03 -8.46
C ARG A 37 6.53 -7.81 -9.16
N PHE A 38 6.48 -6.68 -8.45
CA PHE A 38 7.11 -5.45 -8.88
C PHE A 38 7.93 -4.89 -7.73
N ARG A 39 9.13 -4.40 -7.99
CA ARG A 39 10.00 -3.84 -6.96
C ARG A 39 10.30 -2.39 -7.30
N SER A 40 10.15 -1.51 -6.32
CA SER A 40 10.58 -0.14 -6.42
C SER A 40 11.21 0.31 -5.11
N GLY A 41 12.46 0.76 -5.19
CA GLY A 41 13.30 1.02 -4.03
C GLY A 41 13.30 -0.15 -3.04
N LYS A 42 12.93 0.15 -1.79
CA LYS A 42 12.92 -0.80 -0.66
C LYS A 42 11.59 -1.57 -0.51
N ILE A 43 10.66 -1.44 -1.45
CA ILE A 43 9.33 -2.03 -1.39
C ILE A 43 9.15 -3.06 -2.51
N LEU A 44 8.75 -4.27 -2.11
CA LEU A 44 8.26 -5.30 -3.01
C LEU A 44 6.73 -5.27 -3.00
N PHE A 45 6.14 -5.10 -4.18
CA PHE A 45 4.72 -5.21 -4.43
C PHE A 45 4.43 -6.62 -4.95
N ILE A 46 3.43 -7.27 -4.37
CA ILE A 46 2.94 -8.58 -4.81
C ILE A 46 1.43 -8.45 -5.04
N TYR A 47 0.96 -8.69 -6.25
CA TYR A 47 -0.41 -8.31 -6.60
C TYR A 47 -1.06 -9.22 -7.64
N LEU A 48 -2.40 -9.19 -7.63
CA LEU A 48 -3.27 -9.88 -8.59
C LEU A 48 -4.48 -8.99 -8.92
N PRO A 49 -5.04 -9.10 -10.14
CA PRO A 49 -6.35 -8.53 -10.45
C PRO A 49 -7.43 -9.05 -9.50
N ALA A 50 -8.35 -8.18 -9.11
CA ALA A 50 -9.47 -8.52 -8.24
C ALA A 50 -10.62 -7.51 -8.37
N THR A 51 -11.86 -7.99 -8.26
CA THR A 51 -13.04 -7.11 -8.23
C THR A 51 -13.03 -6.18 -7.02
N GLU A 52 -12.57 -6.68 -5.87
CA GLU A 52 -12.46 -5.90 -4.64
C GLU A 52 -11.01 -5.52 -4.34
N GLN A 53 -10.77 -4.22 -4.24
CA GLN A 53 -9.47 -3.69 -3.84
C GLN A 53 -9.17 -4.02 -2.37
N ARG A 54 -8.06 -4.73 -2.14
CA ARG A 54 -7.58 -5.03 -0.77
C ARG A 54 -6.07 -4.89 -0.68
N ALA A 55 -5.58 -4.30 0.40
CA ALA A 55 -4.16 -4.10 0.64
C ALA A 55 -3.67 -4.79 1.93
N GLY A 56 -2.49 -5.39 1.85
CA GLY A 56 -1.74 -5.94 2.98
C GLY A 56 -0.42 -5.22 3.16
N PHE A 57 -0.03 -4.91 4.41
CA PHE A 57 1.19 -4.15 4.72
C PHE A 57 2.12 -4.95 5.61
N PHE A 58 3.24 -5.37 5.05
CA PHE A 58 4.22 -6.25 5.66
C PHE A 58 5.58 -5.55 5.75
N ALA A 59 6.35 -5.95 6.75
CA ALA A 59 7.72 -5.51 6.94
C ALA A 59 8.58 -6.76 7.13
N SER A 60 9.67 -6.87 6.38
CA SER A 60 10.57 -8.01 6.43
C SER A 60 11.28 -8.09 7.78
N ARG A 61 11.87 -9.25 8.08
CA ARG A 61 12.73 -9.42 9.26
C ARG A 61 13.98 -8.52 9.22
N LYS A 62 14.45 -8.14 8.02
CA LYS A 62 15.63 -7.28 7.83
C LYS A 62 15.43 -5.84 8.33
N VAL A 63 14.18 -5.38 8.46
CA VAL A 63 13.84 -4.07 9.05
C VAL A 63 14.24 -3.98 10.53
N GLY A 64 14.39 -5.13 11.21
CA GLY A 64 14.78 -5.20 12.61
C GLY A 64 13.57 -5.28 13.56
N GLY A 65 13.68 -4.68 14.75
CA GLY A 65 12.75 -4.86 15.87
C GLY A 65 11.28 -4.50 15.59
N ALA A 66 10.38 -4.96 16.48
CA ALA A 66 8.94 -4.79 16.32
C ALA A 66 8.51 -3.32 16.18
N ALA A 67 9.13 -2.41 16.94
CA ALA A 67 8.87 -0.97 16.85
C ALA A 67 9.20 -0.41 15.46
N LYS A 68 10.39 -0.74 14.91
CA LYS A 68 10.81 -0.33 13.55
C LYS A 68 9.86 -0.88 12.49
N ARG A 69 9.52 -2.17 12.55
CA ARG A 69 8.53 -2.79 11.64
C ARG A 69 7.16 -2.13 11.73
N ASN A 70 6.71 -1.77 12.92
CA ASN A 70 5.42 -1.10 13.11
C ASN A 70 5.42 0.33 12.56
N ARG A 71 6.53 1.07 12.73
CA ARG A 71 6.73 2.39 12.09
C ARG A 71 6.65 2.27 10.57
N VAL A 72 7.42 1.36 9.97
CA VAL A 72 7.41 1.13 8.52
C VAL A 72 6.00 0.79 8.00
N LYS A 73 5.28 -0.12 8.66
CA LYS A 73 3.88 -0.43 8.29
C LYS A 73 2.94 0.77 8.42
N ARG A 74 3.17 1.69 9.39
CA ARG A 74 2.40 2.94 9.50
C ARG A 74 2.69 3.85 8.30
N ILE A 75 3.95 4.01 7.93
CA ILE A 75 4.37 4.80 6.77
C ILE A 75 3.73 4.28 5.47
N LEU A 76 3.80 2.96 5.23
CA LEU A 76 3.19 2.35 4.05
C LEU A 76 1.68 2.59 3.99
N ARG A 77 0.98 2.48 5.13
CA ARG A 77 -0.48 2.71 5.19
C ARG A 77 -0.84 4.14 4.85
N GLU A 78 -0.10 5.11 5.39
CA GLU A 78 -0.34 6.53 5.09
C GLU A 78 -0.05 6.86 3.63
N ALA A 79 1.03 6.32 3.07
CA ALA A 79 1.37 6.53 1.67
C ALA A 79 0.32 5.90 0.73
N TYR A 80 -0.15 4.69 1.05
CA TYR A 80 -1.25 4.04 0.33
C TYR A 80 -2.56 4.83 0.42
N ARG A 81 -2.93 5.28 1.63
CA ARG A 81 -4.17 6.04 1.89
C ARG A 81 -4.33 7.24 0.95
N MET A 82 -3.22 7.92 0.65
CA MET A 82 -3.21 9.10 -0.24
C MET A 82 -3.22 8.77 -1.73
N ASN A 83 -2.91 7.53 -2.11
CA ASN A 83 -2.69 7.13 -3.51
C ASN A 83 -3.47 5.85 -3.89
N LYS A 84 -4.50 5.50 -3.12
CA LYS A 84 -5.18 4.19 -3.22
C LYS A 84 -5.82 3.92 -4.60
N THR A 85 -6.15 4.97 -5.35
CA THR A 85 -6.74 4.87 -6.69
C THR A 85 -5.83 4.19 -7.71
N ILE A 86 -4.51 4.27 -7.53
CA ILE A 86 -3.50 3.58 -8.36
C ILE A 86 -3.69 2.05 -8.35
N PHE A 87 -4.25 1.51 -7.27
CA PHE A 87 -4.39 0.08 -7.05
C PHE A 87 -5.85 -0.40 -7.20
N LYS A 88 -6.70 0.38 -7.89
CA LYS A 88 -8.09 0.01 -8.12
C LYS A 88 -8.16 -1.28 -8.92
N GLY A 89 -9.01 -2.21 -8.47
CA GLY A 89 -9.14 -3.51 -9.11
C GLY A 89 -7.99 -4.48 -8.80
N LEU A 90 -7.18 -4.20 -7.77
CA LEU A 90 -6.08 -5.08 -7.35
C LEU A 90 -6.23 -5.55 -5.91
N ARG A 91 -5.85 -6.80 -5.68
CA ARG A 91 -5.40 -7.27 -4.36
C ARG A 91 -3.89 -7.17 -4.33
N ILE A 92 -3.34 -6.53 -3.30
CA ILE A 92 -1.93 -6.18 -3.27
C ILE A 92 -1.32 -6.30 -1.88
N ILE A 93 -0.09 -6.78 -1.82
CA ILE A 93 0.78 -6.78 -0.65
C ILE A 93 1.92 -5.80 -0.90
N PHE A 94 2.14 -4.93 0.08
CA PHE A 94 3.31 -4.07 0.21
C PHE A 94 4.26 -4.71 1.22
N LEU A 95 5.41 -5.18 0.77
CA LEU A 95 6.45 -5.74 1.62
C LEU A 95 7.66 -4.80 1.65
N ALA A 96 7.80 -4.04 2.73
CA ALA A 96 9.01 -3.27 2.96
C ALA A 96 10.16 -4.20 3.36
N GLN A 97 11.25 -4.16 2.59
CA GLN A 97 12.44 -4.97 2.83
C GLN A 97 13.36 -4.35 3.88
N GLU A 98 13.39 -3.01 3.99
CA GLU A 98 14.25 -2.25 4.90
C GLU A 98 13.48 -1.12 5.60
N ASN A 99 14.16 -0.33 6.44
CA ASN A 99 13.58 0.89 6.98
C ASN A 99 13.37 1.91 5.86
N ILE A 100 12.22 2.55 5.87
CA ILE A 100 11.81 3.50 4.83
C ILE A 100 11.28 4.77 5.48
N GLU A 101 11.46 5.88 4.77
CA GLU A 101 10.82 7.15 5.04
C GLU A 101 9.57 7.34 4.17
N PHE A 102 8.72 8.28 4.57
CA PHE A 102 7.44 8.52 3.87
C PHE A 102 7.61 8.91 2.41
N LYS A 103 8.61 9.75 2.10
CA LYS A 103 8.91 10.16 0.72
C LYS A 103 9.24 8.96 -0.17
N GLU A 104 10.09 8.04 0.33
CA GLU A 104 10.47 6.82 -0.40
C GLU A 104 9.25 5.92 -0.67
N ALA A 105 8.33 5.81 0.30
CA ALA A 105 7.10 5.04 0.14
C ALA A 105 6.17 5.61 -0.94
N VAL A 106 6.02 6.94 -0.96
CA VAL A 106 5.18 7.62 -1.97
C VAL A 106 5.79 7.49 -3.37
N GLU A 107 7.10 7.66 -3.48
CA GLU A 107 7.82 7.54 -4.75
C GLU A 107 7.70 6.12 -5.32
N ALA A 108 7.92 5.10 -4.48
CA ALA A 108 7.73 3.71 -4.87
C ALA A 108 6.29 3.43 -5.32
N ILE A 109 5.29 3.95 -4.62
CA ILE A 109 3.87 3.80 -5.01
C ILE A 109 3.58 4.46 -6.37
N LYS A 110 4.10 5.66 -6.61
CA LYS A 110 3.90 6.38 -7.88
C LYS A 110 4.60 5.72 -9.06
N SER A 111 5.67 4.97 -8.82
CA SER A 111 6.37 4.21 -9.86
C SER A 111 5.67 2.89 -10.24
N PHE A 112 4.57 2.53 -9.59
CA PHE A 112 3.86 1.29 -9.85
C PHE A 112 3.31 1.24 -11.30
N PRO A 113 3.61 0.17 -12.07
CA PRO A 113 3.41 0.16 -13.52
C PRO A 113 1.94 0.06 -13.96
N GLU A 114 1.05 -0.51 -13.14
CA GLU A 114 -0.35 -0.77 -13.51
C GLU A 114 -1.32 0.36 -13.07
N GLY A 115 -0.82 1.61 -13.02
CA GLY A 115 -1.55 2.79 -12.51
C GLY A 115 -1.87 3.87 -13.55
N ARG A 116 -2.29 3.50 -14.77
CA ARG A 116 -2.95 4.42 -15.72
C ARG A 116 -4.39 3.98 -15.95
#